data_AF-A0A7J6R9M0-F1
#
_entry.id   AF-A0A7J6R9M0-F1
#
_cell.length_a   1.000
_cell.length_b   1.000
_cell.length_c   1.000
_cell.angle_alpha   90.00
_cell.angle_beta   90.00
_cell.angle_gamma   90.00
#
_symmetry.space_group_name_H-M   'P 1'
#
loop_
_entity.id
_entity.type
_entity.pdbx_description
1 polymer ?
#
loop_
_entity_poly.entity_id
_entity_poly.type
_entity_poly.pdbx_seq_one_letter_code
_entity_poly.pdbx_strand_id
1 'polypeptide(L)' 'MDEADKLLSPEFQPVVEELVRFLPKEKRQILMFSATFPVTILDFKNKYMPDAVEINLMEELTLK' A
#
# COMPACT_ATOMS: atom_id res chain seq x y z
N MET A 1 5.62 -4.48 -3.19
CA MET A 1 5.99 -3.52 -2.13
C MET A 1 6.04 -4.30 -0.85
N ASP A 2 7.24 -4.49 -0.34
CA ASP A 2 7.49 -5.19 0.92
C ASP A 2 7.67 -4.16 2.04
N GLU A 3 7.31 -4.50 3.28
CA GLU A 3 7.23 -3.57 4.41
C GLU A 3 6.47 -2.26 4.08
N ALA A 4 5.27 -2.39 3.50
CA ALA A 4 4.55 -1.25 2.94
C ALA A 4 4.19 -0.17 3.98
N ASP A 5 3.97 -0.55 5.23
CA ASP A 5 3.78 0.38 6.36
C ASP A 5 4.97 1.31 6.58
N LYS A 6 6.19 0.85 6.35
CA LYS A 6 7.40 1.70 6.39
C LYS A 6 7.60 2.48 5.10
N LEU A 7 7.36 1.85 3.94
CA LEU A 7 7.52 2.52 2.63
C LEU A 7 6.51 3.65 2.40
N LEU A 8 5.32 3.54 3.00
CA LEU A 8 4.25 4.54 2.93
C LEU A 8 4.17 5.37 4.22
N SER A 9 5.29 5.51 4.94
CA SER A 9 5.41 6.52 5.97
C SER A 9 5.32 7.92 5.36
N PRO A 10 4.94 8.96 6.12
CA PRO A 10 4.78 10.33 5.61
C PRO A 10 6.02 10.85 4.86
N GLU A 11 7.22 10.42 5.25
CA GLU A 11 8.48 10.84 4.65
C GLU A 11 8.71 10.21 3.27
N PHE A 12 8.28 8.96 3.07
CA PHE A 12 8.57 8.20 1.84
C PHE A 12 7.39 8.12 0.88
N GLN A 13 6.15 8.28 1.36
CA GLN A 13 4.94 8.19 0.54
C GLN A 13 4.99 9.08 -0.73
N PRO A 14 5.42 10.36 -0.69
CA PRO A 14 5.47 11.19 -1.89
C PRO A 14 6.37 10.61 -2.98
N VAL A 15 7.51 10.05 -2.59
CA VAL A 15 8.49 9.44 -3.51
C VAL A 15 7.91 8.18 -4.14
N VAL A 16 7.26 7.33 -3.33
CA VAL A 16 6.61 6.11 -3.82
C VAL A 16 5.48 6.44 -4.80
N GLU A 17 4.65 7.44 -4.46
CA GLU A 17 3.57 7.89 -5.36
C GLU A 17 4.11 8.43 -6.68
N GLU A 18 5.24 9.12 -6.67
CA GLU A 18 5.90 9.61 -7.87
C GLU A 18 6.42 8.45 -8.73
N LEU A 19 7.11 7.47 -8.13
CA LEU A 19 7.56 6.25 -8.81
C LEU A 19 6.41 5.51 -9.49
N VAL A 20 5.28 5.38 -8.80
CA VAL A 20 4.09 4.71 -9.33
C VAL A 20 3.50 5.45 -10.55
N ARG A 21 3.69 6.77 -10.69
CA ARG A 21 3.25 7.54 -11.87
C ARG A 21 4.08 7.28 -13.12
N PHE A 22 5.33 6.86 -12.97
CA PHE A 22 6.17 6.47 -14.12
C PHE A 22 5.77 5.11 -14.71
N LEU A 23 4.98 4.32 -13.99
CA LEU A 23 4.49 3.02 -14.46
C LEU A 23 3.19 3.15 -15.28
N PRO A 24 2.99 2.34 -16.34
CA PRO A 24 1.76 2.35 -17.13
C PRO A 24 0.52 2.09 -16.27
N LYS A 25 -0.43 3.03 -16.26
CA LYS A 25 -1.62 2.97 -15.39
C LYS A 25 -2.50 1.73 -15.64
N GLU A 26 -2.65 1.33 -16.90
CA GLU A 26 -3.60 0.29 -17.32
C GLU A 26 -3.06 -1.14 -17.13
N LYS A 27 -1.73 -1.32 -17.12
CA LYS A 27 -1.10 -2.65 -17.11
C LYS A 27 -0.32 -2.95 -15.84
N ARG A 28 -0.23 -2.00 -14.91
CA ARG A 28 0.52 -2.22 -13.67
C ARG A 28 -0.28 -3.09 -12.71
N GLN A 29 0.38 -4.09 -12.16
CA GLN A 29 -0.08 -4.85 -11.01
C GLN A 29 0.72 -4.39 -9.79
N ILE A 30 0.03 -4.02 -8.72
CA ILE A 30 0.68 -3.67 -7.45
C ILE A 30 0.39 -4.80 -6.46
N LEU A 31 1.46 -5.32 -5.86
CA LEU A 31 1.42 -6.29 -4.77
C LEU A 31 1.96 -5.61 -3.53
N MET A 32 1.26 -5.70 -2.40
CA MET A 32 1.60 -5.01 -1.17
C MET A 32 1.60 -6.01 -0.01
N PHE A 33 2.71 -6.03 0.73
CA PHE A 33 2.91 -6.86 1.91
C PHE A 33 3.26 -5.92 3.07
N SER A 34 2.52 -6.04 4.17
CA SER A 34 2.65 -5.14 5.32
C SER A 34 2.40 -5.89 6.60
N ALA A 35 3.17 -5.58 7.65
CA ALA A 35 2.97 -6.14 8.99
C ALA A 35 1.86 -5.41 9.75
N THR A 36 1.68 -4.11 9.50
CA THR A 36 0.61 -3.29 10.08
C THR A 36 -0.24 -2.65 8.99
N PHE A 37 -1.43 -2.14 9.37
CA PHE A 37 -2.38 -1.53 8.41
C PHE A 37 -2.82 -0.12 8.85
N PRO A 38 -1.89 0.86 8.89
CA PRO A 38 -2.24 2.25 9.19
C PRO A 38 -3.08 2.89 8.07
N VAL A 39 -3.72 4.02 8.38
CA VAL A 39 -4.58 4.75 7.42
C VAL A 39 -3.86 5.10 6.11
N THR A 40 -2.55 5.34 6.14
CA THR A 40 -1.75 5.65 4.95
C THR A 40 -1.73 4.49 3.93
N ILE A 41 -1.73 3.24 4.41
CA ILE A 41 -1.85 2.04 3.58
C ILE A 41 -3.24 1.98 2.93
N LEU A 42 -4.29 2.25 3.71
CA LEU A 42 -5.66 2.24 3.22
C LEU A 42 -5.88 3.29 2.14
N ASP A 43 -5.38 4.51 2.36
CA ASP A 43 -5.48 5.60 1.39
C ASP A 43 -4.73 5.28 0.09
N PHE A 44 -3.53 4.71 0.20
CA PHE A 44 -2.75 4.28 -0.96
C PHE A 44 -3.47 3.17 -1.75
N LYS A 45 -3.97 2.14 -1.06
CA LYS A 45 -4.76 1.06 -1.67
C LYS A 45 -5.95 1.63 -2.45
N ASN A 46 -6.76 2.49 -1.81
CA ASN A 46 -7.94 3.08 -2.43
C ASN A 46 -7.62 3.91 -3.67
N LYS A 47 -6.47 4.59 -3.68
CA LYS A 47 -6.03 5.46 -4.78
C LYS A 47 -5.38 4.71 -5.94
N TYR A 48 -4.63 3.65 -5.67
CA TYR A 48 -3.77 3.00 -6.67
C TYR A 48 -4.17 1.57 -7.01
N MET A 49 -5.06 0.94 -6.22
CA MET A 49 -5.40 -0.48 -6.32
C MET A 49 -6.93 -0.71 -6.18
N PRO A 50 -7.76 -0.23 -7.13
CA PRO A 50 -9.22 -0.27 -7.03
C PRO A 50 -9.81 -1.68 -6.88
N ASP A 51 -9.16 -2.69 -7.47
CA ASP A 51 -9.62 -4.09 -7.47
C ASP A 51 -8.72 -5.00 -6.60
N ALA A 52 -8.12 -4.44 -5.54
CA ALA A 52 -7.21 -5.19 -4.68
C ALA A 52 -7.92 -6.29 -3.89
N VAL A 53 -7.43 -7.52 -4.02
CA VAL A 53 -7.77 -8.62 -3.11
C VAL A 53 -7.00 -8.45 -1.81
N GLU A 54 -7.72 -8.44 -0.68
CA GLU A 54 -7.13 -8.35 0.65
C GLU A 54 -7.08 -9.73 1.30
N ILE A 55 -5.88 -10.13 1.73
CA ILE A 55 -5.66 -11.37 2.46
C ILE A 55 -5.01 -10.98 3.78
N ASN A 56 -5.79 -11.02 4.85
CA ASN A 56 -5.29 -10.80 6.21
C ASN A 56 -5.09 -12.16 6.89
N LEU A 57 -3.87 -12.41 7.36
CA LEU A 57 -3.49 -13.65 8.05
C LEU A 57 -3.52 -13.51 9.57
N MET A 58 -3.82 -12.32 10.10
CA MET A 58 -3.88 -12.06 11.54
C MET A 58 -5.32 -12.04 12.04
N GLU A 59 -5.59 -12.73 13.15
CA GLU A 59 -6.90 -12.78 13.80
C GLU A 59 -7.20 -11.51 14.61
N GLU A 60 -6.16 -10.90 15.20
CA GLU A 60 -6.24 -9.64 15.93
C GLU A 60 -5.56 -8.54 15.11
N LEU A 61 -6.33 -7.54 14.68
CA LEU A 61 -5.76 -6.32 14.13
C LEU A 61 -4.98 -5.62 15.25
N THR A 62 -3.67 -5.47 15.09
CA THR A 62 -2.79 -4.74 16.03
C THR A 62 -3.03 -3.22 16.05
N LEU A 63 -4.24 -2.78 15.70
CA LEU A 63 -4.69 -1.41 15.79
C LEU A 63 -5.05 -1.09 17.25
N LYS A 64 -4.12 -0.42 17.95
CA LYS A 64 -4.46 0.48 19.05
C LYS A 64 -4.48 1.91 18.56
#